data_AF-A0A3S0KKM6-F1
#
_entry.id   AF-A0A3S0KKM6-F1
#
_cell.length_a   1.000
_cell.length_b   1.000
_cell.length_c   1.000
_cell.angle_alpha   90.00
_cell.angle_beta   90.00
_cell.angle_gamma   90.00
#
_symmetry.space_group_name_H-M   'P 1'
#
loop_
_entity.id
_entity.type
_entity.pdbx_description
1 polymer ?
#
loop_
_entity_poly.entity_id
_entity_poly.type
_entity_poly.pdbx_seq_one_letter_code
_entity_poly.pdbx_strand_id
1 'polypeptide(L)'
;MYLYRVKEVSDLFVDACVRDESGRLLMLSLYGRDGAILEFFASFSLPVSQGGLSEFTLLDGGGQPSSVYVADANKLQKLSGRLPKANVFGNLVHSFLYDPCLLRPDKANRIAWGLYPTIDSSGQAVADTEIHDRLWQQVKDLSPLPLLDDWRETVLNLPGEPIVQWLRDTLHPPLGQLEACRIELKPSFLERVSDAVRAGMIRLPGVEPVETHRSDPMTQQEPIAGEDLAGEAIVPEVPPIRLGQVGMTPGVADLRESHPGLLMKCLARHRMGDWGFGDREANERALKTGARLLSAYHIDETKQYLGNVGNTLWIITEWDRSVTTLLLPDEY
;
A
#
# COMPACT_ATOMS: atom_id res chain seq x y z
N MET A 1 -27.62 3.23 -20.77
CA MET A 1 -26.30 3.86 -20.98
C MET A 1 -26.53 5.22 -21.64
N TYR A 2 -26.04 6.31 -21.04
CA TYR A 2 -26.06 7.63 -21.68
C TYR A 2 -24.67 7.89 -22.27
N LEU A 3 -24.61 8.38 -23.50
CA LEU A 3 -23.38 8.82 -24.13
C LEU A 3 -23.27 10.34 -24.03
N TYR A 4 -22.19 10.81 -23.43
CA TYR A 4 -21.79 12.21 -23.45
C TYR A 4 -21.17 12.52 -24.81
N ARG A 5 -21.31 13.76 -25.30
CA ARG A 5 -20.64 14.24 -26.51
C ARG A 5 -19.49 15.15 -26.14
N VAL A 6 -18.35 15.04 -26.82
CA VAL A 6 -17.33 16.10 -26.77
C VAL A 6 -17.91 17.32 -27.50
N LYS A 7 -17.79 18.51 -26.91
CA LYS A 7 -18.31 19.77 -27.48
C LYS A 7 -17.37 20.32 -28.55
N GLU A 8 -16.07 20.19 -28.33
CA GLU A 8 -15.00 20.79 -29.12
C GLU A 8 -14.68 19.99 -30.40
N VAL A 9 -14.93 18.68 -30.41
CA VAL A 9 -14.67 17.77 -31.55
C VAL A 9 -15.93 16.97 -31.88
N SER A 10 -16.33 16.97 -33.14
CA SER A 10 -17.51 16.24 -33.62
C SER A 10 -17.28 14.73 -33.70
N ASP A 11 -18.37 13.96 -33.76
CA ASP A 11 -18.38 12.49 -33.85
C ASP A 11 -17.60 11.74 -32.74
N LEU A 12 -17.31 12.40 -31.62
CA LEU A 12 -16.80 11.77 -30.41
C LEU A 12 -17.89 11.62 -29.35
N PHE A 13 -18.01 10.39 -28.83
CA PHE A 13 -18.95 9.98 -27.80
C PHE A 13 -18.21 9.35 -26.64
N VAL A 14 -18.60 9.64 -25.41
CA VAL A 14 -17.97 9.17 -24.18
C VAL A 14 -19.00 8.44 -23.34
N ASP A 15 -18.70 7.22 -22.90
CA ASP A 15 -19.57 6.44 -22.02
C ASP A 15 -19.07 6.46 -20.56
N ALA A 16 -17.80 6.76 -20.33
CA ALA A 16 -17.20 6.86 -19.00
C ALA A 16 -16.08 7.92 -18.92
N CYS A 17 -16.05 8.68 -17.82
CA CYS A 17 -15.00 9.66 -17.52
C CYS A 17 -14.77 9.79 -16.00
N VAL A 18 -13.51 9.67 -15.58
CA VAL A 18 -13.03 9.87 -14.19
C VAL A 18 -12.15 11.11 -14.15
N ARG A 19 -12.38 11.98 -13.15
CA ARG A 19 -11.58 13.15 -12.84
C ARG A 19 -11.16 13.10 -11.37
N ASP A 20 -10.07 13.76 -11.00
CA ASP A 20 -9.81 14.06 -9.59
C ASP A 20 -10.59 15.30 -9.11
N GLU A 21 -10.42 15.63 -7.83
CA GLU A 21 -11.01 16.78 -7.14
C GLU A 21 -10.74 18.15 -7.79
N SER A 22 -9.71 18.27 -8.64
CA SER A 22 -9.38 19.48 -9.41
C SER A 22 -10.00 19.52 -10.81
N GLY A 23 -10.74 18.48 -11.19
CA GLY A 23 -11.31 18.31 -12.54
C GLY A 23 -10.31 17.76 -13.55
N ARG A 24 -9.07 17.44 -13.14
CA ARG A 24 -8.04 16.83 -13.98
C ARG A 24 -8.45 15.42 -14.38
N LEU A 25 -8.32 15.13 -15.67
CA LEU A 25 -8.59 13.82 -16.26
C LEU A 25 -7.72 12.73 -15.63
N LEU A 26 -8.37 11.68 -15.12
CA LEU A 26 -7.72 10.42 -14.74
C LEU A 26 -8.01 9.32 -15.77
N MET A 27 -9.24 9.17 -16.25
CA MET A 27 -9.60 8.17 -17.27
C MET A 27 -10.76 8.66 -18.14
N LEU A 28 -10.69 8.36 -19.44
CA LEU A 28 -11.70 8.64 -20.44
C LEU A 28 -11.89 7.39 -21.30
N SER A 29 -13.13 6.96 -21.48
CA SER A 29 -13.53 5.97 -22.48
C SER A 29 -14.31 6.69 -23.58
N LEU A 30 -13.79 6.64 -24.82
CA LEU A 30 -14.35 7.36 -25.96
C LEU A 30 -14.48 6.49 -27.22
N TYR A 31 -15.53 6.76 -27.97
CA TYR A 31 -15.85 6.16 -29.26
C TYR A 31 -15.87 7.24 -30.34
N GLY A 32 -15.38 6.89 -31.53
CA GLY A 32 -15.39 7.81 -32.67
C GLY A 32 -14.77 7.20 -33.93
N ARG A 33 -14.69 8.01 -34.99
CA ARG A 33 -13.93 7.65 -36.21
C ARG A 33 -12.43 7.82 -35.94
N ASP A 34 -11.58 7.03 -36.62
CA ASP A 34 -10.10 7.16 -36.56
C ASP A 34 -9.63 8.63 -36.61
N GLY A 35 -10.16 9.41 -37.57
CA GLY A 35 -9.79 10.81 -37.77
C GLY A 35 -10.09 11.70 -36.56
N ALA A 36 -11.33 11.70 -36.07
CA ALA A 36 -11.76 12.52 -34.93
C ALA A 36 -11.01 12.15 -33.64
N ILE A 37 -10.70 10.87 -33.44
CA ILE A 37 -9.91 10.39 -32.30
C ILE A 37 -8.46 10.88 -32.40
N LEU A 38 -7.85 10.84 -33.59
CA LEU A 38 -6.50 11.33 -33.82
C LEU A 38 -6.41 12.86 -33.71
N GLU A 39 -7.40 13.59 -34.21
CA GLU A 39 -7.56 15.04 -34.10
C GLU A 39 -7.65 15.48 -32.63
N PHE A 40 -8.53 14.85 -31.86
CA PHE A 40 -8.70 15.12 -30.43
C PHE A 40 -7.41 14.87 -29.63
N PHE A 41 -6.72 13.74 -29.85
CA PHE A 41 -5.44 13.49 -29.18
C PHE A 41 -4.31 14.42 -29.65
N ALA A 42 -4.28 14.82 -30.92
CA ALA A 42 -3.32 15.79 -31.43
C ALA A 42 -3.54 17.19 -30.82
N SER A 43 -4.80 17.57 -30.56
CA SER A 43 -5.13 18.86 -29.92
C SER A 43 -4.46 19.02 -28.55
N PHE A 44 -4.31 17.95 -27.77
CA PHE A 44 -3.62 17.97 -26.48
C PHE A 44 -2.09 18.10 -26.57
N SER A 45 -1.52 17.96 -27.76
CA SER A 45 -0.07 18.13 -28.03
C SER A 45 0.29 19.50 -28.64
N LEU A 46 -0.70 20.32 -28.99
CA LEU A 46 -0.50 21.63 -29.56
C LEU A 46 -0.53 22.73 -28.48
N PRO A 47 0.21 23.85 -28.65
CA PRO A 47 0.00 25.05 -27.85
C PRO A 47 -1.44 25.57 -27.99
N VAL A 48 -2.02 26.09 -26.91
CA VAL A 48 -3.37 26.71 -26.94
C VAL A 48 -3.46 27.86 -27.96
N SER A 49 -2.35 28.60 -28.15
CA SER A 49 -2.21 29.64 -29.19
C SER A 49 -2.24 29.12 -30.63
N GLN A 50 -2.19 27.80 -30.84
CA GLN A 50 -2.29 27.12 -32.14
C GLN A 50 -3.55 26.24 -32.24
N GLY A 51 -4.54 26.46 -31.36
CA GLY A 51 -5.78 25.66 -31.31
C GLY A 51 -5.67 24.37 -30.51
N GLY A 52 -4.61 24.21 -29.71
CA GLY A 52 -4.49 23.09 -28.77
C GLY A 52 -5.47 23.19 -27.60
N LEU A 53 -5.85 22.04 -27.05
CA LEU A 53 -6.75 21.93 -25.90
C LEU A 53 -5.96 21.61 -24.63
N SER A 54 -6.17 22.40 -23.57
CA SER A 54 -5.82 22.02 -22.19
C SER A 54 -7.05 21.58 -21.38
N GLU A 55 -8.24 21.72 -21.94
CA GLU A 55 -9.54 21.41 -21.33
C GLU A 55 -10.53 21.09 -22.45
N PHE A 56 -11.51 20.23 -22.18
CA PHE A 56 -12.64 19.96 -23.08
C PHE A 56 -13.95 19.79 -22.30
N THR A 57 -15.09 19.97 -22.96
CA THR A 57 -16.42 19.88 -22.35
C THR A 57 -17.11 18.61 -22.80
N LEU A 58 -17.57 17.81 -21.84
CA LEU A 58 -18.53 16.74 -22.07
C LEU A 58 -19.95 17.28 -21.90
N LEU A 59 -20.82 17.04 -22.90
CA LEU A 59 -22.23 17.40 -22.87
C LEU A 59 -23.07 16.14 -22.68
N ASP A 60 -23.97 16.13 -21.70
CA ASP A 60 -24.90 15.01 -21.50
C ASP A 60 -26.06 15.01 -22.52
N GLY A 61 -27.01 14.07 -22.37
CA GLY A 61 -28.19 13.98 -23.23
C GLY A 61 -29.17 15.17 -23.15
N GLY A 62 -29.08 15.99 -22.10
CA GLY A 62 -29.80 17.26 -21.94
C GLY A 62 -28.97 18.49 -22.33
N GLY A 63 -27.70 18.31 -22.73
CA GLY A 63 -26.76 19.38 -23.04
C GLY A 63 -26.08 20.01 -21.82
N GLN A 64 -26.17 19.41 -20.63
CA GLN A 64 -25.48 19.92 -19.44
C GLN A 64 -23.96 19.72 -19.58
N PRO A 65 -23.15 20.78 -19.32
CA PRO A 65 -21.71 20.71 -19.47
C PRO A 65 -21.00 20.11 -18.27
N SER A 66 -19.97 19.32 -18.54
CA SER A 66 -19.03 18.77 -17.57
C SER A 66 -17.60 19.00 -18.08
N SER A 67 -16.89 19.96 -17.50
CA SER A 67 -15.49 20.23 -17.86
C SER A 67 -14.55 19.09 -17.49
N VAL A 68 -13.50 18.93 -18.29
CA VAL A 68 -12.43 17.94 -18.08
C VAL A 68 -11.09 18.58 -18.42
N TYR A 69 -10.25 18.78 -17.40
CA TYR A 69 -8.93 19.42 -17.54
C TYR A 69 -7.83 18.39 -17.88
N VAL A 70 -6.95 18.71 -18.83
CA VAL A 70 -5.85 17.83 -19.28
C VAL A 70 -4.51 18.49 -18.90
N ALA A 71 -3.98 18.09 -17.74
CA ALA A 71 -2.81 18.73 -17.13
C ALA A 71 -1.49 18.45 -17.87
N ASP A 72 -1.25 17.20 -18.28
CA ASP A 72 -0.07 16.80 -19.05
C ASP A 72 -0.40 15.58 -19.92
N ALA A 73 -0.67 15.84 -21.19
CA ALA A 73 -1.04 14.83 -22.17
C ALA A 73 0.03 13.76 -22.39
N ASN A 74 1.30 14.07 -22.12
CA ASN A 74 2.43 13.16 -22.33
C ASN A 74 2.51 12.05 -21.27
N LYS A 75 1.86 12.25 -20.11
CA LYS A 75 1.74 11.22 -19.06
C LYS A 75 0.61 10.24 -19.31
N LEU A 76 -0.40 10.63 -20.10
CA LEU A 76 -1.58 9.81 -20.35
C LEU A 76 -1.23 8.66 -21.32
N GLN A 77 -1.61 7.44 -20.95
CA GLN A 77 -1.49 6.27 -21.82
C GLN A 77 -2.79 6.05 -22.60
N LYS A 78 -2.65 5.42 -23.77
CA LYS A 78 -3.76 5.11 -24.67
C LYS A 78 -3.84 3.61 -24.97
N LEU A 79 -5.04 3.06 -24.85
CA LEU A 79 -5.39 1.72 -25.33
C LEU A 79 -6.54 1.85 -26.34
N SER A 80 -6.38 1.35 -27.57
CA SER A 80 -7.38 1.52 -28.64
C SER A 80 -7.74 0.20 -29.32
N GLY A 81 -9.02 0.00 -29.60
CA GLY A 81 -9.56 -1.16 -30.33
C GLY A 81 -10.51 -0.75 -31.45
N ARG A 82 -10.42 -1.42 -32.60
CA ARG A 82 -11.37 -1.25 -33.73
C ARG A 82 -12.57 -2.16 -33.51
N LEU A 83 -13.79 -1.62 -33.61
CA LEU A 83 -15.00 -2.46 -33.52
C LEU A 83 -15.14 -3.36 -34.77
N PRO A 84 -15.82 -4.52 -34.66
CA PRO A 84 -16.04 -5.41 -35.81
C PRO A 84 -16.77 -4.70 -36.96
N LYS A 85 -16.30 -4.86 -38.19
CA LYS A 85 -16.82 -4.16 -39.40
C LYS A 85 -18.31 -4.40 -39.70
N ALA A 86 -18.94 -5.38 -39.07
CA ALA A 86 -20.36 -5.69 -39.21
C ALA A 86 -21.29 -4.83 -38.30
N ASN A 87 -20.73 -3.91 -37.51
CA ASN A 87 -21.54 -3.01 -36.68
C ASN A 87 -22.22 -1.90 -37.52
N VAL A 88 -23.37 -1.42 -37.06
CA VAL A 88 -24.22 -0.43 -37.77
C VAL A 88 -23.64 0.99 -37.85
N PHE A 89 -22.53 1.26 -37.15
CA PHE A 89 -21.83 2.56 -37.12
C PHE A 89 -20.57 2.58 -38.02
N GLY A 90 -20.22 1.47 -38.67
CA GLY A 90 -19.10 1.37 -39.59
C GLY A 90 -17.73 1.26 -38.89
N ASN A 91 -16.72 1.98 -39.39
CA ASN A 91 -15.35 1.96 -38.83
C ASN A 91 -15.25 2.81 -37.55
N LEU A 92 -15.92 2.37 -36.49
CA LEU A 92 -15.82 2.94 -35.15
C LEU A 92 -14.60 2.37 -34.41
N VAL A 93 -13.91 3.23 -33.67
CA VAL A 93 -12.83 2.87 -32.75
C VAL A 93 -13.26 3.25 -31.33
N HIS A 94 -12.98 2.34 -30.39
CA HIS A 94 -13.02 2.57 -28.96
C HIS A 94 -11.60 2.90 -28.49
N SER A 95 -11.42 3.92 -27.67
CA SER A 95 -10.15 4.25 -27.03
C SER A 95 -10.35 4.57 -25.56
N PHE A 96 -9.45 4.07 -24.73
CA PHE A 96 -9.22 4.55 -23.38
C PHE A 96 -8.02 5.50 -23.38
N LEU A 97 -8.16 6.65 -22.74
CA LEU A 97 -7.07 7.57 -22.42
C LEU A 97 -7.01 7.69 -20.88
N TYR A 98 -5.87 7.40 -20.25
CA TYR A 98 -5.81 7.28 -18.78
C TYR A 98 -4.45 7.65 -18.18
N ASP A 99 -4.45 8.16 -16.95
CA ASP A 99 -3.26 8.37 -16.12
C ASP A 99 -2.79 7.02 -15.53
N PRO A 100 -1.52 6.62 -15.72
CA PRO A 100 -0.99 5.35 -15.21
C PRO A 100 -1.09 5.14 -13.69
N CYS A 101 -1.30 6.18 -12.88
CA CYS A 101 -1.53 6.02 -11.44
C CYS A 101 -2.82 5.25 -11.11
N LEU A 102 -3.76 5.12 -12.06
CA LEU A 102 -4.94 4.27 -11.93
C LEU A 102 -4.62 2.76 -11.96
N LEU A 103 -3.48 2.38 -12.55
CA LEU A 103 -3.07 0.98 -12.68
C LEU A 103 -1.93 0.58 -11.73
N ARG A 104 -1.30 1.55 -11.07
CA ARG A 104 -0.11 1.34 -10.23
C ARG A 104 -0.20 2.19 -8.96
N PRO A 105 -0.30 1.57 -7.77
CA PRO A 105 -0.27 2.32 -6.52
C PRO A 105 1.11 2.97 -6.32
N ASP A 106 1.10 4.23 -5.90
CA ASP A 106 2.28 4.92 -5.40
C ASP A 106 2.56 4.42 -3.98
N LYS A 107 3.37 3.35 -3.87
CA LYS A 107 3.75 2.78 -2.57
C LYS A 107 4.64 3.71 -1.73
N ALA A 108 5.31 4.71 -2.33
CA ALA A 108 6.15 5.64 -1.58
C ALA A 108 5.31 6.67 -0.81
N ASN A 109 4.32 7.27 -1.48
CA ASN A 109 3.35 8.18 -0.86
C ASN A 109 2.16 7.44 -0.21
N ARG A 110 2.05 6.12 -0.42
CA ARG A 110 0.94 5.23 -0.04
C ARG A 110 -0.41 5.71 -0.56
N ILE A 111 -0.46 5.97 -1.88
CA ILE A 111 -1.66 6.38 -2.60
C ILE A 111 -2.04 5.32 -3.65
N ALA A 112 -3.31 4.96 -3.72
CA ALA A 112 -3.87 4.19 -4.83
C ALA A 112 -5.16 4.85 -5.34
N TRP A 113 -5.63 4.38 -6.49
CA TRP A 113 -6.95 4.70 -7.01
C TRP A 113 -7.75 3.41 -7.17
N GLY A 114 -8.98 3.42 -6.67
CA GLY A 114 -9.96 2.36 -6.92
C GLY A 114 -10.87 2.77 -8.07
N LEU A 115 -11.08 1.86 -9.02
CA LEU A 115 -12.08 1.99 -10.08
C LEU A 115 -12.97 0.75 -10.06
N TYR A 116 -14.28 0.96 -9.93
CA TYR A 116 -15.25 -0.11 -9.73
C TYR A 116 -16.40 0.08 -10.72
N PRO A 117 -16.70 -0.87 -11.62
CA PRO A 117 -17.87 -0.74 -12.48
C PRO A 117 -19.15 -0.88 -11.63
N THR A 118 -20.18 -0.09 -11.90
CA THR A 118 -21.48 -0.23 -11.20
C THR A 118 -22.36 -1.31 -11.80
N ILE A 119 -22.02 -1.80 -13.00
CA ILE A 119 -22.66 -2.97 -13.61
C ILE A 119 -21.63 -4.02 -14.04
N ASP A 120 -22.02 -5.29 -13.99
CA ASP A 120 -21.24 -6.42 -14.47
C ASP A 120 -21.31 -6.55 -16.00
N SER A 121 -20.68 -7.60 -16.54
CA SER A 121 -20.73 -7.92 -17.98
C SER A 121 -22.08 -8.42 -18.48
N SER A 122 -23.04 -8.71 -17.59
CA SER A 122 -24.44 -9.04 -17.95
C SER A 122 -25.39 -7.84 -17.86
N GLY A 123 -24.94 -6.70 -17.34
CA GLY A 123 -25.73 -5.48 -17.13
C GLY A 123 -26.47 -5.43 -15.79
N GLN A 124 -26.20 -6.36 -14.88
CA GLN A 124 -26.71 -6.36 -13.51
C GLN A 124 -25.82 -5.48 -12.61
N ALA A 125 -26.38 -4.94 -11.52
CA ALA A 125 -25.60 -4.14 -10.58
C ALA A 125 -24.51 -5.00 -9.90
N VAL A 126 -23.28 -4.46 -9.80
CA VAL A 126 -22.22 -5.09 -9.01
C VAL A 126 -22.58 -4.98 -7.53
N ALA A 127 -22.38 -6.05 -6.77
CA ALA A 127 -22.67 -6.06 -5.34
C ALA A 127 -21.62 -5.27 -4.56
N ASP A 128 -22.07 -4.41 -3.64
CA ASP A 128 -21.21 -3.57 -2.78
C ASP A 128 -20.08 -4.37 -2.11
N THR A 129 -20.35 -5.62 -1.71
CA THR A 129 -19.35 -6.51 -1.10
C THR A 129 -18.13 -6.74 -1.99
N GLU A 130 -18.30 -6.88 -3.31
CA GLU A 130 -17.17 -7.06 -4.24
C GLU A 130 -16.34 -5.77 -4.36
N ILE A 131 -16.99 -4.61 -4.29
CA ILE A 131 -16.35 -3.29 -4.25
C ILE A 131 -15.54 -3.15 -2.95
N HIS A 132 -16.15 -3.46 -1.80
CA HIS A 132 -15.50 -3.44 -0.48
C HIS A 132 -14.32 -4.43 -0.36
N ASP A 133 -14.45 -5.63 -0.92
CA ASP A 133 -13.39 -6.64 -0.91
C ASP A 133 -12.18 -6.16 -1.73
N ARG A 134 -12.40 -5.67 -2.96
CA ARG A 134 -11.34 -5.13 -3.84
C ARG A 134 -10.66 -3.90 -3.22
N LEU A 135 -11.45 -2.97 -2.69
CA LEU A 135 -10.98 -1.79 -1.96
C LEU A 135 -10.08 -2.18 -0.79
N TRP A 136 -10.47 -3.22 -0.05
CA TRP A 136 -9.71 -3.68 1.11
C TRP A 136 -8.38 -4.34 0.72
N GLN A 137 -8.31 -5.08 -0.39
CA GLN A 137 -7.01 -5.54 -0.92
C GLN A 137 -6.10 -4.34 -1.27
N GLN A 138 -6.63 -3.28 -1.90
CA GLN A 138 -5.84 -2.07 -2.20
C GLN A 138 -5.35 -1.37 -0.92
N VAL A 139 -6.15 -1.32 0.15
CA VAL A 139 -5.71 -0.78 1.46
C VAL A 139 -4.59 -1.64 2.07
N LYS A 140 -4.67 -2.97 1.97
CA LYS A 140 -3.59 -3.87 2.40
C LYS A 140 -2.32 -3.72 1.56
N ASP A 141 -2.42 -3.59 0.23
CA ASP A 141 -1.28 -3.40 -0.68
C ASP A 141 -0.48 -2.11 -0.43
N LEU A 142 -1.12 -1.09 0.16
CA LEU A 142 -0.51 0.17 0.58
C LEU A 142 0.00 0.15 2.03
N SER A 143 -0.47 -0.79 2.84
CA SER A 143 -0.26 -0.80 4.30
C SER A 143 1.17 -1.24 4.67
N PRO A 144 1.87 -0.52 5.57
CA PRO A 144 3.11 -1.00 6.19
C PRO A 144 2.87 -2.08 7.27
N LEU A 145 1.61 -2.47 7.50
CA LEU A 145 1.20 -3.47 8.49
C LEU A 145 0.39 -4.59 7.80
N PRO A 146 0.55 -5.86 8.19
CA PRO A 146 -0.34 -6.94 7.75
C PRO A 146 -1.70 -6.78 8.44
N LEU A 147 -2.66 -6.13 7.77
CA LEU A 147 -4.02 -5.93 8.28
C LEU A 147 -4.84 -7.21 8.05
N LEU A 148 -5.53 -7.67 9.09
CA LEU A 148 -6.43 -8.83 9.01
C LEU A 148 -7.79 -8.44 8.45
N ASP A 149 -8.47 -9.35 7.76
CA ASP A 149 -9.75 -9.04 7.10
C ASP A 149 -10.87 -8.70 8.11
N ASP A 150 -10.85 -9.30 9.31
CA ASP A 150 -11.71 -8.95 10.44
C ASP A 150 -11.55 -7.48 10.91
N TRP A 151 -10.43 -6.83 10.56
CA TRP A 151 -10.15 -5.44 10.94
C TRP A 151 -10.73 -4.43 9.94
N ARG A 152 -11.21 -4.86 8.77
CA ARG A 152 -11.59 -3.99 7.65
C ARG A 152 -12.47 -2.83 8.08
N GLU A 153 -13.62 -3.13 8.69
CA GLU A 153 -14.62 -2.10 9.03
C GLU A 153 -14.07 -1.09 10.05
N THR A 154 -13.34 -1.55 11.06
CA THR A 154 -12.73 -0.66 12.08
C THR A 154 -11.57 0.15 11.51
N VAL A 155 -10.76 -0.41 10.60
CA VAL A 155 -9.65 0.30 9.94
C VAL A 155 -10.16 1.37 8.99
N LEU A 156 -11.14 1.05 8.13
CA LEU A 156 -11.72 2.01 7.19
C LEU A 156 -12.43 3.19 7.88
N ASN A 157 -12.95 2.97 9.10
CA ASN A 157 -13.65 3.96 9.91
C ASN A 157 -12.81 4.52 11.08
N LEU A 158 -11.46 4.42 11.03
CA LEU A 158 -10.59 5.00 12.07
C LEU A 158 -10.82 6.51 12.22
N PRO A 159 -10.95 7.03 13.46
CA PRO A 159 -11.09 8.48 13.68
C PRO A 159 -9.86 9.24 13.15
N GLY A 160 -10.09 10.39 12.55
CA GLY A 160 -9.05 11.19 11.87
C GLY A 160 -9.37 11.41 10.39
N GLU A 161 -8.34 11.48 9.54
CA GLU A 161 -8.48 11.69 8.10
C GLU A 161 -9.02 10.42 7.40
N PRO A 162 -9.96 10.52 6.45
CA PRO A 162 -10.49 9.35 5.76
C PRO A 162 -9.41 8.64 4.93
N ILE A 163 -9.35 7.31 5.02
CA ILE A 163 -8.48 6.47 4.19
C ILE A 163 -8.97 6.43 2.74
N VAL A 164 -10.30 6.48 2.56
CA VAL A 164 -10.98 6.41 1.26
C VAL A 164 -11.71 7.72 1.01
N GLN A 165 -11.40 8.36 -0.10
CA GLN A 165 -12.04 9.56 -0.60
C GLN A 165 -12.78 9.20 -1.89
N TRP A 166 -14.11 9.07 -1.81
CA TRP A 166 -14.93 8.76 -2.98
C TRP A 166 -15.07 9.98 -3.89
N LEU A 167 -14.83 9.79 -5.19
CA LEU A 167 -14.96 10.87 -6.17
C LEU A 167 -16.43 11.26 -6.42
N ARG A 168 -17.38 10.38 -6.08
CA ARG A 168 -18.83 10.63 -6.15
C ARG A 168 -19.24 11.90 -5.37
N ASP A 169 -18.53 12.22 -4.29
CA ASP A 169 -18.82 13.31 -3.35
C ASP A 169 -18.04 14.60 -3.65
N THR A 170 -17.31 14.64 -4.77
CA THR A 170 -16.51 15.81 -5.20
C THR A 170 -17.27 16.69 -6.19
N LEU A 171 -16.68 17.85 -6.55
CA LEU A 171 -17.19 18.74 -7.59
C LEU A 171 -17.19 18.11 -9.00
N HIS A 172 -16.46 17.02 -9.20
CA HIS A 172 -16.21 16.40 -10.51
C HIS A 172 -16.51 14.90 -10.50
N PRO A 173 -17.74 14.48 -10.12
CA PRO A 173 -18.07 13.07 -9.94
C PRO A 173 -17.82 12.24 -11.21
N PRO A 174 -17.57 10.93 -11.07
CA PRO A 174 -17.44 10.03 -12.19
C PRO A 174 -18.68 10.09 -13.11
N LEU A 175 -18.43 10.10 -14.41
CA LEU A 175 -19.45 9.99 -15.44
C LEU A 175 -19.44 8.56 -15.99
N GLY A 176 -20.62 8.02 -16.30
CA GLY A 176 -20.78 6.65 -16.80
C GLY A 176 -21.23 5.66 -15.73
N GLN A 177 -21.02 4.37 -15.99
CA GLN A 177 -21.46 3.27 -15.11
C GLN A 177 -20.29 2.71 -14.29
N LEU A 178 -19.63 3.61 -13.55
CA LEU A 178 -18.51 3.28 -12.68
C LEU A 178 -18.43 4.24 -11.48
N GLU A 179 -17.79 3.77 -10.43
CA GLU A 179 -17.39 4.51 -9.25
C GLU A 179 -15.87 4.62 -9.20
N ALA A 180 -15.39 5.66 -8.52
CA ALA A 180 -13.96 5.86 -8.32
C ALA A 180 -13.68 6.41 -6.92
N CYS A 181 -12.56 5.99 -6.33
CA CYS A 181 -12.05 6.55 -5.08
C CYS A 181 -10.53 6.76 -5.14
N ARG A 182 -10.06 7.72 -4.36
CA ARG A 182 -8.67 7.86 -3.98
C ARG A 182 -8.48 7.17 -2.63
N ILE A 183 -7.47 6.32 -2.51
CA ILE A 183 -7.09 5.65 -1.26
C ILE A 183 -5.73 6.23 -0.83
N GLU A 184 -5.61 6.69 0.41
CA GLU A 184 -4.36 7.27 0.93
C GLU A 184 -4.11 6.91 2.40
N LEU A 185 -2.96 6.30 2.68
CA LEU A 185 -2.51 6.05 4.06
C LEU A 185 -1.59 7.18 4.53
N LYS A 186 -2.22 8.23 5.07
CA LYS A 186 -1.57 9.39 5.71
C LYS A 186 -0.51 8.95 6.74
N PRO A 187 0.53 9.77 7.04
CA PRO A 187 1.55 9.41 8.03
C PRO A 187 1.00 9.04 9.42
N SER A 188 -0.14 9.63 9.80
CA SER A 188 -0.92 9.35 11.01
C SER A 188 -1.53 7.93 11.08
N PHE A 189 -1.58 7.20 9.97
CA PHE A 189 -2.24 5.89 9.88
C PHE A 189 -1.72 4.86 10.90
N LEU A 190 -0.39 4.74 11.04
CA LEU A 190 0.21 3.77 11.96
C LEU A 190 -0.11 4.07 13.42
N GLU A 191 -0.14 5.34 13.79
CA GLU A 191 -0.51 5.81 15.13
C GLU A 191 -2.00 5.54 15.41
N ARG A 192 -2.88 5.85 14.45
CA ARG A 192 -4.32 5.59 14.54
C ARG A 192 -4.67 4.10 14.65
N VAL A 193 -3.98 3.23 13.90
CA VAL A 193 -4.12 1.76 14.05
C VAL A 193 -3.62 1.31 15.43
N SER A 194 -2.46 1.81 15.88
CA SER A 194 -1.93 1.53 17.21
C SER A 194 -2.91 1.93 18.32
N ASP A 195 -3.55 3.09 18.21
CA ASP A 195 -4.51 3.57 19.21
C ASP A 195 -5.83 2.79 19.19
N ALA A 196 -6.30 2.34 18.03
CA ALA A 196 -7.44 1.43 17.95
C ALA A 196 -7.14 0.05 18.57
N VAL A 197 -5.89 -0.42 18.50
CA VAL A 197 -5.44 -1.62 19.22
C VAL A 197 -5.33 -1.37 20.74
N ARG A 198 -4.76 -0.23 21.17
CA ARG A 198 -4.70 0.17 22.60
C ARG A 198 -6.08 0.34 23.22
N ALA A 199 -7.04 0.89 22.47
CA ALA A 199 -8.45 1.00 22.87
C ALA A 199 -9.21 -0.34 22.78
N GLY A 200 -8.57 -1.40 22.28
CA GLY A 200 -9.16 -2.73 22.13
C GLY A 200 -10.30 -2.80 21.11
N MET A 201 -10.39 -1.83 20.19
CA MET A 201 -11.33 -1.82 19.04
C MET A 201 -10.87 -2.77 17.93
N ILE A 202 -9.56 -3.03 17.85
CA ILE A 202 -8.91 -3.94 16.90
C ILE A 202 -8.08 -4.95 17.71
N ARG A 203 -8.20 -6.25 17.43
CA ARG A 203 -7.52 -7.33 18.17
C ARG A 203 -7.16 -8.49 17.23
N LEU A 204 -6.15 -9.27 17.60
CA LEU A 204 -5.88 -10.55 16.93
C LEU A 204 -6.98 -11.57 17.27
N PRO A 205 -7.46 -12.38 16.31
CA PRO A 205 -8.41 -13.45 16.59
C PRO A 205 -7.92 -14.41 17.68
N GLY A 206 -8.81 -14.79 18.60
CA GLY A 206 -8.50 -15.72 19.69
C GLY A 206 -7.81 -15.10 20.92
N VAL A 207 -7.52 -13.79 20.94
CA VAL A 207 -6.97 -13.10 22.12
C VAL A 207 -8.10 -12.53 22.99
N GLU A 208 -8.45 -13.24 24.06
CA GLU A 208 -9.34 -12.73 25.10
C GLU A 208 -8.69 -11.53 25.84
N PRO A 209 -9.49 -10.56 26.35
CA PRO A 209 -8.95 -9.42 27.08
C PRO A 209 -8.34 -9.86 28.40
N VAL A 210 -7.03 -9.65 28.56
CA VAL A 210 -6.37 -9.75 29.87
C VAL A 210 -6.92 -8.64 30.77
N GLU A 211 -7.68 -9.03 31.80
CA GLU A 211 -8.11 -8.09 32.83
C GLU A 211 -6.87 -7.50 33.52
N THR A 212 -6.75 -6.17 33.49
CA THR A 212 -5.61 -5.45 34.07
C THR A 212 -5.74 -5.38 35.59
N HIS A 213 -5.36 -6.49 36.25
CA HIS A 213 -5.25 -6.56 37.70
C HIS A 213 -4.46 -5.37 38.25
N ARG A 214 -5.10 -4.62 39.15
CA ARG A 214 -4.46 -3.50 39.86
C ARG A 214 -3.28 -4.03 40.68
N SER A 215 -2.11 -3.44 40.49
CA SER A 215 -0.89 -3.77 41.22
C SER A 215 -0.85 -3.05 42.58
N ASP A 216 -0.95 -3.81 43.67
CA ASP A 216 -0.58 -3.35 45.01
C ASP A 216 0.97 -3.40 45.21
N PRO A 217 1.56 -2.53 46.04
CA PRO A 217 3.03 -2.34 46.10
C PRO A 217 3.77 -3.06 47.24
N MET A 218 5.11 -2.99 47.18
CA MET A 218 6.12 -3.42 48.18
C MET A 218 6.31 -4.96 48.31
N THR A 219 7.52 -5.49 48.56
CA THR A 219 8.54 -5.03 49.54
C THR A 219 9.99 -5.23 49.05
N GLN A 220 10.94 -4.51 49.66
CA GLN A 220 12.39 -4.53 49.38
C GLN A 220 13.14 -5.61 50.18
N GLN A 221 14.31 -6.05 49.70
CA GLN A 221 15.40 -6.56 50.56
C GLN A 221 16.78 -6.44 49.88
N GLU A 222 17.84 -6.35 50.68
CA GLU A 222 19.22 -5.99 50.29
C GLU A 222 20.24 -7.13 50.52
N PRO A 223 21.51 -7.03 50.03
CA PRO A 223 22.33 -8.19 49.66
C PRO A 223 23.34 -8.67 50.72
N ILE A 224 24.10 -9.72 50.36
CA ILE A 224 25.25 -10.26 51.10
C ILE A 224 26.42 -10.45 50.11
N ALA A 225 27.66 -10.12 50.51
CA ALA A 225 28.89 -10.20 49.71
C ALA A 225 29.73 -11.47 50.01
N GLY A 226 30.75 -11.78 49.20
CA GLY A 226 31.61 -12.96 49.41
C GLY A 226 32.47 -13.37 48.20
N GLU A 227 33.73 -12.95 48.23
CA GLU A 227 34.78 -13.15 47.21
C GLU A 227 35.84 -14.17 47.73
N ASP A 228 36.82 -14.74 47.02
CA ASP A 228 37.40 -14.62 45.66
C ASP A 228 38.22 -15.94 45.39
N LEU A 229 38.94 -16.29 44.32
CA LEU A 229 39.29 -15.73 43.00
C LEU A 229 39.73 -16.92 42.10
N ALA A 230 39.22 -17.08 40.86
CA ALA A 230 39.81 -18.05 39.91
C ALA A 230 39.53 -17.78 38.40
N GLY A 231 40.35 -16.94 37.77
CA GLY A 231 40.57 -16.95 36.31
C GLY A 231 39.48 -16.30 35.44
N GLU A 232 39.63 -15.00 35.16
CA GLU A 232 38.75 -14.24 34.26
C GLU A 232 38.87 -14.68 32.79
N ALA A 233 38.07 -15.68 32.41
CA ALA A 233 37.42 -15.61 31.11
C ALA A 233 36.39 -14.46 31.19
N ILE A 234 36.41 -13.52 30.23
CA ILE A 234 35.45 -12.41 30.21
C ILE A 234 34.05 -12.98 29.96
N VAL A 235 33.28 -13.16 31.05
CA VAL A 235 31.89 -13.60 30.98
C VAL A 235 31.06 -12.39 30.52
N PRO A 236 30.31 -12.48 29.40
CA PRO A 236 29.44 -11.39 28.99
C PRO A 236 28.35 -11.19 30.06
N GLU A 237 28.22 -9.96 30.58
CA GLU A 237 27.28 -9.62 31.69
C GLU A 237 25.81 -9.92 31.38
N VAL A 238 25.46 -10.09 30.10
CA VAL A 238 24.11 -10.46 29.66
C VAL A 238 24.08 -11.96 29.32
N PRO A 239 23.25 -12.78 29.99
CA PRO A 239 23.12 -14.19 29.67
C PRO A 239 22.57 -14.39 28.23
N PRO A 240 23.14 -15.33 27.45
CA PRO A 240 22.83 -15.44 26.02
C PRO A 240 21.38 -15.82 25.77
N ILE A 241 20.75 -15.10 24.84
CA ILE A 241 19.32 -15.18 24.54
C ILE A 241 18.93 -16.57 24.04
N ARG A 242 17.77 -17.07 24.49
CA ARG A 242 17.17 -18.31 23.99
C ARG A 242 16.61 -18.06 22.59
N LEU A 243 17.05 -18.88 21.62
CA LEU A 243 16.65 -18.79 20.21
C LEU A 243 15.52 -19.76 19.82
N GLY A 244 14.97 -20.49 20.78
CA GLY A 244 13.90 -21.47 20.55
C GLY A 244 14.21 -22.47 19.42
N GLN A 245 13.23 -22.69 18.55
CA GLN A 245 13.38 -23.32 17.25
C GLN A 245 13.83 -22.27 16.22
N VAL A 246 14.98 -22.50 15.58
CA VAL A 246 15.51 -21.61 14.54
C VAL A 246 14.98 -22.01 13.16
N GLY A 247 14.34 -21.06 12.46
CA GLY A 247 13.89 -21.21 11.08
C GLY A 247 14.47 -20.14 10.15
N MET A 248 14.32 -20.33 8.84
CA MET A 248 14.65 -19.31 7.84
C MET A 248 13.69 -19.36 6.64
N THR A 249 13.50 -18.22 6.00
CA THR A 249 12.73 -18.10 4.74
C THR A 249 13.52 -18.62 3.53
N PRO A 250 12.86 -18.87 2.38
CA PRO A 250 13.53 -19.34 1.16
C PRO A 250 14.63 -18.39 0.67
N GLY A 251 14.41 -17.07 0.64
CA GLY A 251 15.41 -16.10 0.19
C GLY A 251 16.65 -16.08 1.08
N VAL A 252 16.52 -16.39 2.37
CA VAL A 252 17.65 -16.56 3.29
C VAL A 252 18.34 -17.93 3.15
N ALA A 253 17.64 -18.98 2.71
CA ALA A 253 18.28 -20.25 2.37
C ALA A 253 19.25 -20.09 1.19
N ASP A 254 18.91 -19.28 0.18
CA ASP A 254 19.77 -18.98 -0.97
C ASP A 254 21.02 -18.16 -0.59
N LEU A 255 20.95 -17.34 0.48
CA LEU A 255 22.13 -16.65 1.01
C LEU A 255 23.20 -17.60 1.55
N ARG A 256 22.84 -18.83 1.94
CA ARG A 256 23.76 -19.80 2.54
C ARG A 256 24.86 -20.26 1.58
N GLU A 257 24.56 -20.31 0.28
CA GLU A 257 25.52 -20.72 -0.76
C GLU A 257 26.40 -19.55 -1.23
N SER A 258 25.80 -18.35 -1.32
CA SER A 258 26.49 -17.13 -1.77
C SER A 258 27.33 -16.45 -0.69
N HIS A 259 26.96 -16.58 0.59
CA HIS A 259 27.64 -15.96 1.74
C HIS A 259 27.92 -16.97 2.87
N PRO A 260 28.88 -17.91 2.68
CA PRO A 260 29.15 -18.99 3.65
C PRO A 260 29.44 -18.47 5.06
N GLY A 261 28.71 -18.99 6.05
CA GLY A 261 28.88 -18.62 7.46
C GLY A 261 28.19 -17.33 7.91
N LEU A 262 27.68 -16.49 7.00
CA LEU A 262 26.97 -15.24 7.33
C LEU A 262 25.84 -15.47 8.35
N LEU A 263 24.96 -16.43 8.07
CA LEU A 263 23.78 -16.71 8.91
C LEU A 263 24.19 -17.10 10.34
N MET A 264 25.27 -17.87 10.50
CA MET A 264 25.80 -18.24 11.81
C MET A 264 26.50 -17.07 12.52
N LYS A 265 27.22 -16.20 11.79
CA LYS A 265 27.79 -14.94 12.32
C LYS A 265 26.67 -14.06 12.89
N CYS A 266 25.62 -13.81 12.12
CA CYS A 266 24.50 -12.97 12.51
C CYS A 266 23.67 -13.59 13.66
N LEU A 267 23.38 -14.89 13.62
CA LEU A 267 22.63 -15.57 14.68
C LEU A 267 23.40 -15.63 16.00
N ALA A 268 24.73 -15.79 15.96
CA ALA A 268 25.58 -15.70 17.14
C ALA A 268 25.58 -14.27 17.72
N ARG A 269 25.64 -13.24 16.88
CA ARG A 269 25.53 -11.83 17.31
C ARG A 269 24.19 -11.54 17.98
N HIS A 270 23.07 -11.94 17.36
CA HIS A 270 21.73 -11.81 17.92
C HIS A 270 21.61 -12.48 19.29
N ARG A 271 22.14 -13.71 19.43
CA ARG A 271 22.17 -14.46 20.69
C ARG A 271 22.92 -13.73 21.81
N MET A 272 23.94 -12.93 21.47
CA MET A 272 24.74 -12.16 22.43
C MET A 272 24.23 -10.73 22.65
N GLY A 273 23.08 -10.34 22.10
CA GLY A 273 22.55 -8.97 22.21
C GLY A 273 23.21 -7.94 21.29
N ASP A 274 24.05 -8.37 20.35
CA ASP A 274 24.55 -7.50 19.28
C ASP A 274 23.53 -7.44 18.15
N TRP A 275 22.69 -6.42 18.20
CA TRP A 275 21.55 -6.23 17.28
C TRP A 275 21.93 -5.73 15.87
N GLY A 276 23.22 -5.58 15.56
CA GLY A 276 23.70 -4.99 14.32
C GLY A 276 23.32 -3.51 14.23
N PHE A 277 22.57 -3.14 13.18
CA PHE A 277 21.97 -1.80 13.01
C PHE A 277 20.47 -1.74 13.35
N GLY A 278 19.91 -2.79 13.96
CA GLY A 278 18.56 -2.77 14.52
C GLY A 278 18.45 -1.86 15.75
N ASP A 279 17.23 -1.44 16.08
CA ASP A 279 16.95 -0.55 17.22
C ASP A 279 17.35 -1.20 18.55
N ARG A 280 18.45 -0.73 19.14
CA ARG A 280 18.97 -1.21 20.42
C ARG A 280 18.05 -0.89 21.58
N GLU A 281 17.46 0.30 21.60
CA GLU A 281 16.58 0.74 22.70
C GLU A 281 15.24 0.00 22.69
N ALA A 282 14.72 -0.36 21.51
CA ALA A 282 13.59 -1.28 21.39
C ALA A 282 13.93 -2.67 21.92
N ASN A 283 15.07 -3.26 21.54
CA ASN A 283 15.46 -4.58 22.01
C ASN A 283 15.75 -4.62 23.52
N GLU A 284 16.43 -3.61 24.08
CA GLU A 284 16.68 -3.51 25.52
C GLU A 284 15.39 -3.32 26.35
N ARG A 285 14.38 -2.65 25.79
CA ARG A 285 13.03 -2.63 26.37
C ARG A 285 12.34 -3.98 26.23
N ALA A 286 12.42 -4.63 25.07
CA ALA A 286 11.81 -5.93 24.80
C ALA A 286 12.40 -7.08 25.64
N LEU A 287 13.68 -7.01 26.01
CA LEU A 287 14.29 -7.90 27.00
C LEU A 287 13.66 -7.75 28.40
N LYS A 288 13.19 -6.55 28.77
CA LYS A 288 12.58 -6.23 30.08
C LYS A 288 11.07 -6.45 30.10
N THR A 289 10.37 -6.22 28.97
CA THR A 289 8.92 -6.37 28.86
C THR A 289 8.46 -7.73 28.32
N GLY A 290 9.40 -8.59 27.91
CA GLY A 290 9.09 -9.87 27.27
C GLY A 290 8.62 -9.75 25.81
N ALA A 291 8.65 -8.56 25.20
CA ALA A 291 8.32 -8.41 23.78
C ALA A 291 9.35 -9.10 22.86
N ARG A 292 9.00 -9.32 21.59
CA ARG A 292 9.91 -9.91 20.58
C ARG A 292 11.14 -9.03 20.31
N LEU A 293 12.23 -9.66 19.89
CA LEU A 293 13.51 -9.03 19.54
C LEU A 293 13.67 -8.99 18.01
N LEU A 294 14.28 -7.94 17.47
CA LEU A 294 14.59 -7.79 16.04
C LEU A 294 15.99 -7.23 15.85
N SER A 295 16.83 -7.92 15.07
CA SER A 295 18.15 -7.44 14.68
C SER A 295 18.28 -7.34 13.17
N ALA A 296 19.11 -6.41 12.72
CA ALA A 296 19.35 -6.18 11.29
C ALA A 296 20.86 -6.14 11.01
N TYR A 297 21.30 -6.91 10.03
CA TYR A 297 22.70 -7.04 9.63
C TYR A 297 22.83 -6.86 8.12
N HIS A 298 23.99 -6.38 7.66
CA HIS A 298 24.28 -6.35 6.23
C HIS A 298 24.58 -7.76 5.72
N ILE A 299 24.08 -8.10 4.53
CA ILE A 299 24.40 -9.36 3.85
C ILE A 299 25.83 -9.28 3.31
N ASP A 300 26.18 -8.15 2.70
CA ASP A 300 27.51 -7.80 2.25
C ASP A 300 27.93 -6.45 2.88
N GLU A 301 28.97 -6.51 3.72
CA GLU A 301 29.53 -5.35 4.43
C GLU A 301 30.26 -4.37 3.49
N THR A 302 30.45 -4.71 2.21
CA THR A 302 31.08 -3.84 1.18
C THR A 302 30.07 -3.09 0.31
N LYS A 303 28.79 -3.50 0.28
CA LYS A 303 27.75 -2.86 -0.53
C LYS A 303 27.17 -1.64 0.18
N GLN A 304 27.10 -0.51 -0.54
CA GLN A 304 26.65 0.77 -0.01
C GLN A 304 25.14 0.75 0.36
N TYR A 305 24.79 1.40 1.47
CA TYR A 305 23.44 1.37 2.04
C TYR A 305 22.43 2.18 1.19
N LEU A 306 21.58 1.47 0.45
CA LEU A 306 20.53 2.03 -0.41
C LEU A 306 19.12 1.69 0.13
N GLY A 307 18.80 2.18 1.32
CA GLY A 307 17.42 2.15 1.85
C GLY A 307 16.90 0.77 2.25
N ASN A 308 17.72 -0.03 2.94
CA ASN A 308 17.43 -1.38 3.48
C ASN A 308 17.12 -2.52 2.49
N VAL A 309 16.52 -2.27 1.32
CA VAL A 309 16.13 -3.32 0.36
C VAL A 309 17.37 -4.01 -0.23
N GLY A 310 17.36 -5.35 -0.30
CA GLY A 310 18.35 -6.14 -1.03
C GLY A 310 19.77 -6.31 -0.44
N ASN A 311 20.12 -5.66 0.68
CA ASN A 311 21.40 -5.91 1.40
C ASN A 311 21.23 -6.11 2.92
N THR A 312 20.05 -6.51 3.36
CA THR A 312 19.70 -6.63 4.78
C THR A 312 19.21 -8.03 5.12
N LEU A 313 19.74 -8.60 6.18
CA LEU A 313 19.23 -9.80 6.84
C LEU A 313 18.60 -9.38 8.17
N TRP A 314 17.34 -9.75 8.39
CA TRP A 314 16.68 -9.64 9.69
C TRP A 314 16.76 -10.97 10.46
N ILE A 315 16.84 -10.86 11.78
CA ILE A 315 16.68 -11.96 12.71
C ILE A 315 15.67 -11.53 13.77
N ILE A 316 14.51 -12.18 13.79
CA ILE A 316 13.42 -11.94 14.74
C ILE A 316 13.32 -13.12 15.70
N THR A 317 13.35 -12.85 17.01
CA THR A 317 13.08 -13.86 18.05
C THR A 317 11.80 -13.50 18.77
N GLU A 318 10.83 -14.41 18.77
CA GLU A 318 9.49 -14.12 19.28
C GLU A 318 9.44 -13.85 20.79
N TRP A 319 8.34 -13.26 21.23
CA TRP A 319 8.16 -12.72 22.58
C TRP A 319 8.41 -13.77 23.69
N ASP A 320 7.93 -14.99 23.51
CA ASP A 320 8.11 -16.14 24.41
C ASP A 320 9.47 -16.85 24.27
N ARG A 321 10.31 -16.42 23.31
CA ARG A 321 11.59 -17.04 22.93
C ARG A 321 11.47 -18.50 22.45
N SER A 322 10.31 -18.90 21.92
CA SER A 322 10.08 -20.25 21.37
C SER A 322 10.51 -20.43 19.92
N VAL A 323 10.61 -19.34 19.13
CA VAL A 323 11.03 -19.34 17.73
C VAL A 323 11.97 -18.17 17.43
N THR A 324 13.00 -18.41 16.62
CA THR A 324 13.82 -17.38 15.95
C THR A 324 13.78 -17.59 14.44
N THR A 325 13.38 -16.57 13.68
CA THR A 325 13.31 -16.61 12.22
C THR A 325 14.36 -15.68 11.61
N LEU A 326 15.13 -16.20 10.66
CA LEU A 326 16.01 -15.40 9.79
C LEU A 326 15.30 -15.14 8.46
N LEU A 327 15.22 -13.88 8.02
CA LEU A 327 14.43 -13.47 6.85
C LEU A 327 14.95 -12.20 6.18
N LEU A 328 14.64 -12.01 4.89
CA LEU A 328 14.84 -10.73 4.22
C LEU A 328 13.69 -9.75 4.60
N PRO A 329 13.90 -8.42 4.58
CA PRO A 329 12.83 -7.45 4.80
C PRO A 329 11.70 -7.54 3.78
N ASP A 330 11.99 -8.04 2.57
CA ASP A 330 11.01 -8.25 1.50
C ASP A 330 10.18 -9.55 1.69
N GLU A 331 10.46 -10.32 2.75
CA GLU A 331 9.78 -11.58 3.12
C GLU A 331 9.04 -11.49 4.47
N TYR A 332 8.80 -10.28 5.01
CA TYR A 332 8.16 -10.01 6.31
C TYR A 332 7.00 -9.02 6.22
#